data_AF-A0A836QJE4-F1
#
_entry.id   AF-A0A836QJE4-F1
#
_cell.length_a   1.000
_cell.length_b   1.000
_cell.length_c   1.000
_cell.angle_alpha   90.00
_cell.angle_beta   90.00
_cell.angle_gamma   90.00
#
_symmetry.space_group_name_H-M   'P 1'
#
loop_
_entity.id
_entity.type
_entity.pdbx_description
1 polymer ?
#
loop_
_entity_poly.entity_id
_entity_poly.type
_entity_poly.pdbx_seq_one_letter_code
_entity_poly.pdbx_strand_id
1 'polypeptide(L)'
;MASVVREIRQDGRPYCYTYSPFHPPIAQVKPGETVCIHTLDAFENKMTPEVEKFADVCTYPFLNPQTGPIVVEGAEPGDTLVVQIHEIEPTRDHAVTGSIPYFGGLTSTRLDPTLQEALEEQWLFLPLEEGGVRFDEKRLIPYEPFMGTMGVAPEIEAVNALTPDYYGGNMDCVETRPGNEVWFPVLVEGALFFTGDAHA
;
A
#
# COMPACT_ATOMS: atom_id res chain seq x y z
N MET A 1 -5.94 0.83 31.97
CA MET A 1 -6.94 0.26 31.04
C MET A 1 -6.39 0.49 29.66
N ALA A 2 -6.05 -0.56 28.91
CA ALA A 2 -5.62 -0.38 27.52
C ALA A 2 -6.78 0.27 26.76
N SER A 3 -6.56 1.46 26.19
CA SER A 3 -7.56 2.06 25.32
C SER A 3 -7.75 1.13 24.14
N VAL A 4 -9.00 0.72 23.89
CA VAL A 4 -9.33 -0.06 22.70
C VAL A 4 -9.00 0.81 21.48
N VAL A 5 -7.99 0.41 20.70
CA VAL A 5 -7.65 1.07 19.44
C VAL A 5 -8.77 0.81 18.45
N ARG A 6 -9.24 1.86 17.78
CA ARG A 6 -10.32 1.75 16.81
C ARG A 6 -9.79 1.14 15.51
N GLU A 7 -10.50 0.14 15.00
CA GLU A 7 -10.22 -0.47 13.70
C GLU A 7 -10.92 0.28 12.55
N ILE A 8 -10.21 0.45 11.43
CA ILE A 8 -10.71 0.97 10.17
C ILE A 8 -10.53 -0.10 9.10
N ARG A 9 -11.64 -0.48 8.45
CA ARG A 9 -11.70 -1.51 7.42
C ARG A 9 -12.49 -1.01 6.22
N GLN A 10 -12.13 -1.44 5.02
CA GLN A 10 -12.86 -1.17 3.77
C GLN A 10 -14.05 -2.15 3.60
N ASP A 11 -14.83 -2.41 4.66
CA ASP A 11 -15.84 -3.49 4.65
C ASP A 11 -17.02 -3.17 3.72
N GLY A 12 -17.26 -4.07 2.75
CA GLY A 12 -18.40 -3.96 1.82
C GLY A 12 -18.32 -2.78 0.85
N ARG A 13 -17.18 -2.08 0.78
CA ARG A 13 -16.91 -0.99 -0.16
C ARG A 13 -15.81 -1.42 -1.14
N PRO A 14 -15.85 -0.97 -2.40
CA PRO A 14 -14.72 -1.18 -3.30
C PRO A 14 -13.48 -0.47 -2.75
N TYR A 15 -12.30 -1.05 -2.97
CA TYR A 15 -11.03 -0.40 -2.71
C TYR A 15 -10.77 0.73 -3.72
N CYS A 16 -10.00 1.71 -3.30
CA CYS A 16 -9.59 2.80 -4.18
C CYS A 16 -8.29 2.43 -4.92
N TYR A 17 -8.26 2.67 -6.23
CA TYR A 17 -7.05 2.49 -7.06
C TYR A 17 -6.49 3.83 -7.55
N THR A 18 -6.98 4.91 -6.96
CA THR A 18 -6.51 6.26 -7.21
C THR A 18 -6.51 7.08 -5.93
N TYR A 19 -5.55 7.97 -5.80
CA TYR A 19 -5.57 9.09 -4.85
C TYR A 19 -6.42 10.20 -5.46
N SER A 20 -7.52 10.56 -4.83
CA SER A 20 -8.54 11.42 -5.44
C SER A 20 -9.43 12.09 -4.40
N PRO A 21 -9.79 13.37 -4.58
CA PRO A 21 -10.75 14.05 -3.70
C PRO A 21 -12.19 13.62 -3.96
N PHE A 22 -12.42 12.81 -5.00
CA PHE A 22 -13.76 12.37 -5.41
C PHE A 22 -14.19 11.05 -4.75
N HIS A 23 -13.29 10.37 -4.02
CA HIS A 23 -13.65 9.14 -3.32
C HIS A 23 -14.44 9.43 -2.04
N PRO A 24 -15.54 8.71 -1.77
CA PRO A 24 -16.31 8.92 -0.56
C PRO A 24 -15.52 8.44 0.66
N PRO A 25 -15.38 9.26 1.72
CA PRO A 25 -14.70 8.85 2.95
C PRO A 25 -15.28 7.57 3.56
N ILE A 26 -14.39 6.74 4.08
CA ILE A 26 -14.76 5.51 4.80
C ILE A 26 -14.79 5.69 6.31
N ALA A 27 -14.01 6.67 6.80
CA ALA A 27 -13.86 6.97 8.20
C ALA A 27 -13.47 8.44 8.38
N GLN A 28 -13.69 8.93 9.60
CA GLN A 28 -13.19 10.21 10.08
C GLN A 28 -12.46 9.97 11.41
N VAL A 29 -11.34 10.65 11.61
CA VAL A 29 -10.50 10.61 12.81
C VAL A 29 -10.18 12.02 13.28
N LYS A 30 -9.81 12.16 14.55
CA LYS A 30 -9.32 13.44 15.11
C LYS A 30 -7.79 13.51 15.10
N PRO A 31 -7.20 14.70 15.00
CA PRO A 31 -5.77 14.86 15.26
C PRO A 31 -5.35 14.21 16.59
N GLY A 32 -4.33 13.35 16.55
CA GLY A 32 -3.83 12.60 17.71
C GLY A 32 -4.58 11.30 18.04
N GLU A 33 -5.60 10.91 17.27
CA GLU A 33 -6.26 9.61 17.43
C GLU A 33 -5.40 8.46 16.87
N THR A 34 -5.13 7.44 17.69
CA THR A 34 -4.51 6.19 17.24
C THR A 34 -5.57 5.24 16.70
N VAL A 35 -5.36 4.75 15.47
CA VAL A 35 -6.24 3.80 14.78
C VAL A 35 -5.44 2.63 14.20
N CYS A 36 -6.10 1.49 14.04
CA CYS A 36 -5.58 0.33 13.31
C CYS A 36 -6.25 0.29 11.93
N ILE A 37 -5.46 0.32 10.85
CA ILE A 37 -5.97 0.33 9.47
C ILE A 37 -5.68 -1.02 8.84
N HIS A 38 -6.71 -1.71 8.38
CA HIS A 38 -6.56 -2.97 7.66
C HIS A 38 -6.35 -2.72 6.17
N THR A 39 -5.35 -3.38 5.58
CA THR A 39 -5.00 -3.27 4.17
C THR A 39 -5.02 -4.66 3.50
N LEU A 40 -5.11 -4.65 2.18
CA LEU A 40 -4.79 -5.83 1.36
C LEU A 40 -3.39 -5.67 0.78
N ASP A 41 -2.82 -6.78 0.30
CA ASP A 41 -1.59 -6.74 -0.49
C ASP A 41 -1.81 -6.10 -1.88
N ALA A 42 -0.72 -5.85 -2.60
CA ALA A 42 -0.71 -5.28 -3.96
C ALA A 42 -1.69 -5.95 -4.95
N PHE A 43 -2.02 -7.22 -4.70
CA PHE A 43 -2.80 -8.10 -5.57
C PHE A 43 -4.20 -8.37 -5.02
N GLU A 44 -4.69 -7.56 -4.08
CA GLU A 44 -5.96 -7.75 -3.36
C GLU A 44 -6.08 -9.12 -2.64
N ASN A 45 -4.96 -9.69 -2.20
CA ASN A 45 -4.85 -11.03 -1.62
C ASN A 45 -5.33 -12.15 -2.56
N LYS A 46 -5.34 -11.92 -3.89
CA LYS A 46 -5.84 -12.89 -4.87
C LYS A 46 -4.78 -13.91 -5.33
N MET A 47 -3.51 -13.67 -5.03
CA MET A 47 -2.45 -14.62 -5.35
C MET A 47 -2.57 -15.87 -4.48
N THR A 48 -2.50 -17.05 -5.10
CA THR A 48 -2.46 -18.36 -4.42
C THR A 48 -1.44 -19.26 -5.12
N PRO A 49 -1.03 -20.38 -4.49
CA PRO A 49 -0.12 -21.34 -5.12
C PRO A 49 -0.61 -21.94 -6.45
N GLU A 50 -1.91 -21.85 -6.74
CA GLU A 50 -2.53 -22.38 -7.96
C GLU A 50 -2.60 -21.36 -9.11
N VAL A 51 -2.24 -20.09 -8.87
CA VAL A 51 -2.30 -19.03 -9.89
C VAL A 51 -1.20 -19.24 -10.94
N GLU A 52 -1.56 -19.49 -12.21
CA GLU A 52 -0.54 -19.71 -13.24
C GLU A 52 0.12 -18.40 -13.68
N LYS A 53 -0.66 -17.32 -13.82
CA LYS A 53 -0.18 -16.00 -14.24
C LYS A 53 -0.78 -14.88 -13.41
N PHE A 54 -0.04 -13.79 -13.20
CA PHE A 54 -0.57 -12.60 -12.55
C PHE A 54 -1.84 -12.09 -13.24
N ALA A 55 -1.89 -12.16 -14.57
CA ALA A 55 -3.04 -11.70 -15.36
C ALA A 55 -4.34 -12.50 -15.10
N ASP A 56 -4.27 -13.67 -14.48
CA ASP A 56 -5.45 -14.49 -14.16
C ASP A 56 -6.24 -13.91 -12.97
N VAL A 57 -5.56 -13.15 -12.11
CA VAL A 57 -6.13 -12.62 -10.85
C VAL A 57 -5.96 -11.10 -10.70
N CYS A 58 -5.01 -10.50 -11.41
CA CYS A 58 -4.71 -9.07 -11.37
C CYS A 58 -4.94 -8.43 -12.73
N THR A 59 -5.47 -7.20 -12.73
CA THR A 59 -5.66 -6.41 -13.96
C THR A 59 -4.88 -5.11 -13.84
N TYR A 60 -3.88 -4.88 -14.70
CA TYR A 60 -3.22 -3.58 -14.75
C TYR A 60 -4.19 -2.49 -15.27
N PRO A 61 -4.23 -1.27 -14.71
CA PRO A 61 -3.38 -0.74 -13.63
C PRO A 61 -4.03 -0.79 -12.23
N PHE A 62 -4.96 -1.73 -12.00
CA PHE A 62 -5.66 -1.94 -10.73
C PHE A 62 -4.84 -2.84 -9.80
N LEU A 63 -3.73 -2.28 -9.33
CA LEU A 63 -2.86 -2.86 -8.30
C LEU A 63 -2.77 -1.87 -7.13
N ASN A 64 -2.26 -2.33 -5.99
CA ASN A 64 -2.09 -1.54 -4.77
C ASN A 64 -3.44 -0.96 -4.29
N PRO A 65 -4.40 -1.82 -3.91
CA PRO A 65 -5.69 -1.38 -3.37
C PRO A 65 -5.49 -0.52 -2.12
N GLN A 66 -6.04 0.68 -2.12
CA GLN A 66 -5.93 1.63 -1.02
C GLN A 66 -7.12 1.50 -0.07
N THR A 67 -6.82 1.38 1.24
CA THR A 67 -7.81 1.59 2.30
C THR A 67 -7.93 3.09 2.54
N GLY A 68 -9.14 3.63 2.35
CA GLY A 68 -9.39 5.07 2.44
C GLY A 68 -10.49 5.57 1.49
N PRO A 69 -10.69 6.91 1.42
CA PRO A 69 -9.98 7.91 2.21
C PRO A 69 -10.46 8.00 3.66
N ILE A 70 -9.54 8.34 4.56
CA ILE A 70 -9.79 8.67 5.95
C ILE A 70 -9.71 10.19 6.10
N VAL A 71 -10.80 10.80 6.59
CA VAL A 71 -10.86 12.24 6.86
C VAL A 71 -10.20 12.54 8.20
N VAL A 72 -9.33 13.55 8.23
CA VAL A 72 -8.76 14.12 9.46
C VAL A 72 -9.52 15.39 9.81
N GLU A 73 -10.26 15.36 10.93
CA GLU A 73 -11.11 16.47 11.37
C GLU A 73 -10.30 17.77 11.52
N GLY A 74 -10.75 18.83 10.83
CA GLY A 74 -10.17 20.16 10.91
C GLY A 74 -8.90 20.38 10.08
N ALA A 75 -8.45 19.40 9.30
CA ALA A 75 -7.35 19.60 8.35
C ALA A 75 -7.82 20.43 7.14
N GLU A 76 -7.11 21.51 6.82
CA GLU A 76 -7.43 22.42 5.71
C GLU A 76 -6.25 22.58 4.72
N PRO A 77 -6.49 22.94 3.46
CA PRO A 77 -5.42 23.18 2.49
C PRO A 77 -4.35 24.15 3.02
N GLY A 78 -3.09 23.73 2.98
CA GLY A 78 -1.94 24.46 3.54
C GLY A 78 -1.41 23.90 4.86
N ASP A 79 -2.17 23.02 5.52
CA ASP A 79 -1.69 22.27 6.69
C ASP A 79 -0.72 21.15 6.30
N THR A 80 -0.16 20.48 7.31
CA THR A 80 0.62 19.25 7.17
C THR A 80 0.00 18.14 8.00
N LEU A 81 -0.32 17.02 7.36
CA LEU A 81 -0.69 15.78 8.04
C LEU A 81 0.57 15.01 8.41
N VAL A 82 0.76 14.74 9.70
CA VAL A 82 1.84 13.86 10.19
C VAL A 82 1.24 12.52 10.57
N VAL A 83 1.68 11.45 9.89
CA VAL A 83 1.25 10.07 10.16
C VAL A 83 2.38 9.36 10.89
N GLN A 84 2.18 9.06 12.17
CA GLN A 84 3.10 8.25 12.96
C GLN A 84 2.78 6.77 12.82
N ILE A 85 3.76 5.96 12.40
CA ILE A 85 3.59 4.52 12.23
C ILE A 85 4.02 3.85 13.53
N HIS A 86 3.06 3.30 14.27
CA HIS A 86 3.36 2.63 15.55
C HIS A 86 3.80 1.19 15.35
N GLU A 87 3.08 0.44 14.51
CA GLU A 87 3.24 -0.99 14.32
C GLU A 87 2.65 -1.40 12.96
N ILE A 88 3.21 -2.44 12.35
CA ILE A 88 2.66 -3.10 11.17
C ILE A 88 2.66 -4.60 11.48
N GLU A 89 1.48 -5.22 11.45
CA GLU A 89 1.30 -6.63 11.75
C GLU A 89 0.80 -7.38 10.51
N PRO A 90 1.28 -8.60 10.26
CA PRO A 90 0.75 -9.41 9.18
C PRO A 90 -0.65 -9.93 9.55
N THR A 91 -1.59 -9.84 8.61
CA THR A 91 -2.95 -10.41 8.75
C THR A 91 -3.07 -11.84 8.21
N ARG A 92 -1.95 -12.38 7.74
CA ARG A 92 -1.81 -13.68 7.06
C ARG A 92 -0.44 -14.29 7.37
N ASP A 93 -0.25 -15.54 7.02
CA ASP A 93 0.92 -16.36 7.31
C ASP A 93 1.90 -16.48 6.11
N HIS A 94 1.79 -15.60 5.12
CA HIS A 94 2.63 -15.63 3.93
C HIS A 94 2.82 -14.24 3.31
N ALA A 95 3.86 -14.12 2.49
CA ALA A 95 4.13 -12.99 1.60
C ALA A 95 4.16 -13.48 0.15
N VAL A 96 3.95 -12.55 -0.80
CA VAL A 96 4.03 -12.84 -2.23
C VAL A 96 5.04 -11.89 -2.86
N THR A 97 5.92 -12.44 -3.69
CA THR A 97 6.88 -11.66 -4.49
C THR A 97 6.96 -12.25 -5.88
N GLY A 98 7.29 -11.45 -6.90
CA GLY A 98 7.43 -11.98 -8.25
C GLY A 98 7.87 -10.94 -9.28
N SER A 99 8.13 -11.44 -10.49
CA SER A 99 8.45 -10.66 -11.68
C SER A 99 7.25 -10.64 -12.61
N ILE A 100 6.69 -9.45 -12.83
CA ILE A 100 5.57 -9.23 -13.75
C ILE A 100 6.15 -8.83 -15.12
N PRO A 101 5.68 -9.42 -16.24
CA PRO A 101 6.14 -9.05 -17.57
C PRO A 101 6.04 -7.55 -17.84
N TYR A 102 7.12 -6.99 -18.35
CA TYR A 102 7.26 -5.56 -18.65
C TYR A 102 7.13 -4.59 -17.47
N PHE A 103 7.39 -5.05 -16.24
CA PHE A 103 7.36 -4.25 -15.02
C PHE A 103 8.57 -4.57 -14.12
N GLY A 104 9.32 -3.54 -13.73
CA GLY A 104 10.51 -3.65 -12.87
C GLY A 104 11.77 -3.04 -13.49
N GLY A 105 12.80 -2.84 -12.67
CA GLY A 105 14.03 -2.13 -13.09
C GLY A 105 15.00 -2.92 -13.96
N LEU A 106 14.81 -4.25 -14.09
CA LEU A 106 15.70 -5.14 -14.85
C LEU A 106 15.06 -5.70 -16.13
N THR A 107 13.95 -5.10 -16.58
CA THR A 107 13.21 -5.53 -17.77
C THR A 107 12.86 -4.33 -18.65
N SER A 108 12.56 -4.58 -19.94
CA SER A 108 11.87 -3.59 -20.78
C SER A 108 10.55 -3.20 -20.11
N THR A 109 10.14 -1.93 -20.15
CA THR A 109 8.85 -1.49 -19.58
C THR A 109 8.06 -0.67 -20.58
N ARG A 110 6.79 -0.36 -20.28
CA ARG A 110 6.01 0.56 -21.14
C ARG A 110 6.56 1.99 -21.16
N LEU A 111 7.21 2.42 -20.07
CA LEU A 111 7.78 3.77 -19.94
C LEU A 111 9.22 3.86 -20.46
N ASP A 112 9.97 2.76 -20.39
CA ASP A 112 11.30 2.61 -20.97
C ASP A 112 11.30 1.44 -21.99
N PRO A 113 10.71 1.66 -23.17
CA PRO A 113 10.49 0.60 -24.14
C PRO A 113 11.78 0.25 -24.86
N THR A 114 12.13 -1.02 -24.78
CA THR A 114 13.26 -1.62 -25.46
C THR A 114 12.80 -2.91 -26.15
N LEU A 115 13.56 -3.39 -27.15
CA LEU A 115 13.10 -4.46 -28.06
C LEU A 115 13.26 -5.89 -27.50
N GLN A 116 13.91 -6.08 -26.36
CA GLN A 116 14.03 -7.39 -25.75
C GLN A 116 12.68 -7.90 -25.23
N GLU A 117 12.55 -9.22 -25.20
CA GLU A 117 11.44 -9.89 -24.52
C GLU A 117 11.45 -9.54 -23.02
N ALA A 118 10.27 -9.60 -22.40
CA ALA A 118 10.17 -9.45 -20.95
C ALA A 118 10.91 -10.58 -20.22
N LEU A 119 11.28 -10.32 -18.97
CA LEU A 119 11.70 -11.40 -18.07
C LEU A 119 10.56 -12.42 -17.92
N GLU A 120 10.96 -13.68 -17.71
CA GLU A 120 10.03 -14.77 -17.44
C GLU A 120 9.15 -14.42 -16.22
N GLU A 121 7.84 -14.51 -16.44
CA GLU A 121 6.85 -14.34 -15.38
C GLU A 121 7.04 -15.43 -14.33
N GLN A 122 7.22 -15.02 -13.09
CA GLN A 122 7.41 -15.93 -11.96
C GLN A 122 6.97 -15.27 -10.68
N TRP A 123 6.49 -16.05 -9.73
CA TRP A 123 6.14 -15.59 -8.40
C TRP A 123 6.47 -16.67 -7.35
N LEU A 124 6.63 -16.22 -6.12
CA LEU A 124 6.85 -17.06 -4.95
C LEU A 124 5.79 -16.73 -3.90
N PHE A 125 5.26 -17.79 -3.29
CA PHE A 125 4.38 -17.72 -2.14
C PHE A 125 5.18 -18.18 -0.92
N LEU A 126 5.62 -17.22 -0.11
CA LEU A 126 6.65 -17.40 0.90
C LEU A 126 6.04 -17.42 2.30
N PRO A 127 6.26 -18.46 3.11
CA PRO A 127 5.69 -18.50 4.46
C PRO A 127 6.34 -17.44 5.38
N LEU A 128 5.51 -16.82 6.20
CA LEU A 128 5.93 -16.03 7.35
C LEU A 128 6.19 -16.98 8.52
N GLU A 129 7.40 -16.93 9.05
CA GLU A 129 7.86 -17.71 10.20
C GLU A 129 8.25 -16.76 11.35
N GLU A 130 8.50 -17.30 12.54
CA GLU A 130 9.01 -16.51 13.65
C GLU A 130 10.32 -15.81 13.24
N GLY A 131 10.30 -14.48 13.24
CA GLY A 131 11.45 -13.63 12.92
C GLY A 131 11.63 -13.28 11.44
N GLY A 132 10.80 -13.77 10.50
CA GLY A 132 10.99 -13.40 9.10
C GLY A 132 10.15 -14.11 8.04
N VAL A 133 10.44 -13.78 6.78
CA VAL A 133 9.90 -14.44 5.58
C VAL A 133 10.86 -15.53 5.13
N ARG A 134 10.39 -16.78 5.07
CA ARG A 134 11.17 -17.92 4.57
C ARG A 134 11.28 -17.85 3.04
N PHE A 135 12.44 -17.45 2.54
CA PHE A 135 12.69 -17.34 1.10
C PHE A 135 12.98 -18.69 0.45
N ASP A 136 13.80 -19.51 1.11
CA ASP A 136 14.08 -20.90 0.72
C ASP A 136 14.59 -21.71 1.93
N GLU A 137 14.99 -22.97 1.70
CA GLU A 137 15.51 -23.88 2.73
C GLU A 137 16.67 -23.31 3.57
N LYS A 138 17.40 -22.30 3.06
CA LYS A 138 18.61 -21.75 3.68
C LYS A 138 18.43 -20.32 4.18
N ARG A 139 17.51 -19.56 3.61
CA ARG A 139 17.38 -18.11 3.80
C ARG A 139 16.07 -17.78 4.50
N LEU A 140 16.20 -17.16 5.67
CA LEU A 140 15.12 -16.46 6.38
C LEU A 140 15.43 -14.96 6.29
N ILE A 141 14.57 -14.20 5.62
CA ILE A 141 14.70 -12.75 5.50
C ILE A 141 14.06 -12.12 6.73
N PRO A 142 14.75 -11.25 7.49
CA PRO A 142 14.17 -10.59 8.66
C PRO A 142 12.87 -9.86 8.33
N TYR A 143 11.90 -9.92 9.24
CA TYR A 143 10.65 -9.15 9.12
C TYR A 143 10.93 -7.68 9.44
N GLU A 144 10.95 -6.84 8.40
CA GLU A 144 11.24 -5.40 8.49
C GLU A 144 10.14 -4.63 7.74
N PRO A 145 8.90 -4.64 8.26
CA PRO A 145 7.75 -4.22 7.48
C PRO A 145 7.73 -2.71 7.25
N PHE A 146 7.21 -2.33 6.10
CA PHE A 146 6.94 -0.94 5.74
C PHE A 146 5.69 -0.84 4.86
N MET A 147 5.11 0.34 4.78
CA MET A 147 3.97 0.61 3.90
C MET A 147 4.46 1.12 2.54
N GLY A 148 4.29 0.34 1.48
CA GLY A 148 4.67 0.73 0.12
C GLY A 148 3.88 1.95 -0.36
N THR A 149 2.59 1.99 0.01
CA THR A 149 1.69 3.09 -0.36
C THR A 149 1.11 3.82 0.84
N MET A 150 1.34 5.14 0.87
CA MET A 150 0.75 6.08 1.81
C MET A 150 0.61 7.44 1.14
N GLY A 151 -0.53 8.11 1.27
CA GLY A 151 -0.69 9.43 0.67
C GLY A 151 -2.01 10.09 1.00
N VAL A 152 -2.17 11.32 0.51
CA VAL A 152 -3.36 12.14 0.66
C VAL A 152 -3.97 12.43 -0.71
N ALA A 153 -5.21 12.93 -0.76
CA ALA A 153 -5.81 13.31 -2.03
C ALA A 153 -5.12 14.57 -2.61
N PRO A 154 -4.78 14.58 -3.92
CA PRO A 154 -4.42 15.81 -4.62
C PRO A 154 -5.65 16.73 -4.78
N GLU A 155 -5.42 18.00 -5.13
CA GLU A 155 -6.46 19.05 -5.10
C GLU A 155 -7.59 18.82 -6.11
N ILE A 156 -7.28 18.40 -7.34
CA ILE A 156 -8.24 18.42 -8.46
C ILE A 156 -8.31 17.13 -9.29
N GLU A 157 -7.40 16.19 -9.07
CA GLU A 157 -7.17 15.05 -9.96
C GLU A 157 -7.36 13.70 -9.28
N ALA A 158 -7.38 12.64 -10.07
CA ALA A 158 -7.38 11.27 -9.60
C ALA A 158 -6.13 10.57 -10.17
N VAL A 159 -5.14 10.31 -9.33
CA VAL A 159 -3.86 9.72 -9.76
C VAL A 159 -3.82 8.24 -9.38
N ASN A 160 -3.35 7.38 -10.28
CA ASN A 160 -3.29 5.94 -10.08
C ASN A 160 -2.45 5.55 -8.84
N ALA A 161 -2.88 4.52 -8.12
CA ALA A 161 -2.24 4.05 -6.89
C ALA A 161 -0.81 3.49 -7.06
N LEU A 162 -0.35 3.26 -8.30
CA LEU A 162 1.02 2.85 -8.65
C LEU A 162 1.99 4.02 -8.84
N THR A 163 1.53 5.26 -8.73
CA THR A 163 2.35 6.46 -8.94
C THR A 163 2.65 7.13 -7.61
N PRO A 164 3.93 7.40 -7.28
CA PRO A 164 4.28 8.37 -6.25
C PRO A 164 4.34 9.78 -6.82
N ASP A 165 4.05 10.78 -5.99
CA ASP A 165 4.32 12.19 -6.28
C ASP A 165 4.31 13.03 -4.97
N TYR A 166 4.17 14.35 -5.08
CA TYR A 166 4.11 15.30 -3.96
C TYR A 166 3.04 15.00 -2.90
N TYR A 167 2.02 14.21 -3.22
CA TYR A 167 0.97 13.79 -2.29
C TYR A 167 1.28 12.47 -1.55
N GLY A 168 2.47 11.90 -1.74
CA GLY A 168 2.83 10.56 -1.29
C GLY A 168 2.65 9.55 -2.42
N GLY A 169 1.78 8.56 -2.23
CA GLY A 169 1.48 7.59 -3.27
C GLY A 169 2.27 6.29 -3.13
N ASN A 170 2.61 5.67 -4.27
CA ASN A 170 3.42 4.46 -4.33
C ASN A 170 4.91 4.74 -4.12
N MET A 171 5.28 5.14 -2.90
CA MET A 171 6.64 5.61 -2.61
C MET A 171 7.65 4.47 -2.53
N ASP A 172 7.21 3.27 -2.13
CA ASP A 172 8.06 2.09 -1.90
C ASP A 172 9.34 2.43 -1.11
N CYS A 173 9.19 3.31 -0.12
CA CYS A 173 10.27 3.79 0.71
C CYS A 173 10.36 2.97 1.99
N VAL A 174 11.43 2.20 2.18
CA VAL A 174 11.63 1.33 3.34
C VAL A 174 11.57 2.05 4.70
N GLU A 175 11.65 3.38 4.72
CA GLU A 175 11.53 4.18 5.95
C GLU A 175 10.07 4.48 6.33
N THR A 176 9.06 4.10 5.54
CA THR A 176 7.64 4.13 5.97
C THR A 176 7.31 2.94 6.89
N ARG A 177 8.10 2.81 7.95
CA ARG A 177 8.13 1.66 8.88
C ARG A 177 7.82 2.08 10.33
N PRO A 178 7.54 1.12 11.23
CA PRO A 178 7.29 1.41 12.64
C PRO A 178 8.37 2.29 13.30
N GLY A 179 7.94 3.26 14.09
CA GLY A 179 8.79 4.23 14.77
C GLY A 179 9.05 5.52 14.00
N ASN A 180 8.74 5.57 12.70
CA ASN A 180 8.91 6.75 11.87
C ASN A 180 7.61 7.54 11.69
N GLU A 181 7.76 8.77 11.21
CA GLU A 181 6.68 9.68 10.83
C GLU A 181 6.76 10.01 9.35
N VAL A 182 5.61 10.09 8.68
CA VAL A 182 5.51 10.53 7.29
C VAL A 182 4.65 11.79 7.21
N TRP A 183 5.15 12.80 6.51
CA TRP A 183 4.61 14.15 6.51
C TRP A 183 4.02 14.45 5.12
N PHE A 184 2.72 14.68 5.05
CA PHE A 184 2.00 14.93 3.80
C PHE A 184 1.42 16.35 3.76
N PRO A 185 1.48 17.05 2.61
CA PRO A 185 0.82 18.34 2.46
C PRO A 185 -0.71 18.15 2.43
N VAL A 186 -1.46 18.91 3.22
CA VAL A 186 -2.92 18.92 3.10
C VAL A 186 -3.31 19.79 1.92
N LEU A 187 -3.95 19.20 0.92
CA LEU A 187 -4.31 19.85 -0.35
C LEU A 187 -5.82 20.04 -0.51
N VAL A 188 -6.60 19.29 0.28
CA VAL A 188 -8.07 19.34 0.32
C VAL A 188 -8.54 19.26 1.76
N GLU A 189 -9.75 19.75 2.03
CA GLU A 189 -10.39 19.64 3.34
C GLU A 189 -10.39 18.18 3.82
N GLY A 190 -9.95 17.96 5.06
CA GLY A 190 -9.87 16.65 5.67
C GLY A 190 -8.67 15.81 5.26
N ALA A 191 -7.77 16.32 4.41
CA ALA A 191 -6.60 15.65 3.80
C ALA A 191 -6.93 14.45 2.89
N LEU A 192 -7.90 13.62 3.27
CA LEU A 192 -8.28 12.37 2.62
C LEU A 192 -7.09 11.41 2.52
N PHE A 193 -6.72 10.83 3.65
CA PHE A 193 -5.58 9.93 3.77
C PHE A 193 -5.90 8.51 3.28
N PHE A 194 -4.96 7.90 2.57
CA PHE A 194 -5.00 6.55 2.02
C PHE A 194 -3.73 5.78 2.38
N THR A 195 -3.85 4.47 2.55
CA THR A 195 -2.69 3.57 2.66
C THR A 195 -3.03 2.15 2.24
N GLY A 196 -2.02 1.40 1.80
CA GLY A 196 -2.13 0.03 1.32
C GLY A 196 -0.75 -0.56 1.02
N ASP A 197 -0.73 -1.71 0.36
CA ASP A 197 0.50 -2.32 -0.17
C ASP A 197 1.60 -2.47 0.90
N ALA A 198 1.30 -3.20 1.98
CA ALA A 198 2.27 -3.48 3.02
C ALA A 198 3.29 -4.52 2.54
N HIS A 199 4.57 -4.28 2.83
CA HIS A 199 5.67 -5.19 2.56
C HIS A 199 6.17 -5.79 3.88
N ALA A 200 6.59 -7.05 3.83
CA ALA A 200 7.05 -7.85 4.98
C ALA A 200 8.57 -7.79 5.16
#